data_AF-A0A679HEV4-F1
#
_entry.id   AF-A0A679HEV4-F1
#
_cell.length_a   1.000
_cell.length_b   1.000
_cell.length_c   1.000
_cell.angle_alpha   90.00
_cell.angle_beta   90.00
_cell.angle_gamma   90.00
#
_symmetry.space_group_name_H-M   'P 1'
#
loop_
_entity.id
_entity.type
_entity.pdbx_description
1 polymer ?
#
loop_
_entity_poly.entity_id
_entity_poly.type
_entity_poly.pdbx_seq_one_letter_code
_entity_poly.pdbx_strand_id
1 'polypeptide(L)'
;MGLELPCPFRDISIKTEKTLKRSLDPVVIKTLSAIELEKDSPLSLARDIFMFSFYTRGMSFVDIALLKKRHVFPGEICYRRHKTDQLMRVGINKEISRILERYKNVPGEYIFPLFPAERDPYAGYRSAYHRIRYSLGKISRVIGLEFPLRLHAARHSWATIAKVNGASVHVIGECLGHTSEKTTRIYLKELDHSALDAVNNQVADFILAVDD
;
A
#
# COMPACT_ATOMS: atom_id res chain seq x y z
N MET A 1 53.44 -1.72 11.03
CA MET A 1 53.14 -1.19 9.69
C MET A 1 51.67 -1.49 9.42
N GLY A 2 50.80 -0.49 9.53
CA GLY A 2 49.35 -0.67 9.38
C GLY A 2 48.98 -0.70 7.91
N LEU A 3 48.38 -1.80 7.45
CA LEU A 3 47.82 -1.88 6.10
C LEU A 3 46.46 -1.16 6.11
N GLU A 4 46.44 0.09 5.64
CA GLU A 4 45.19 0.72 5.22
C GLU A 4 44.81 0.14 3.85
N LEU A 5 43.74 -0.64 3.80
CA LEU A 5 43.16 -1.06 2.53
C LEU A 5 42.51 0.17 1.87
N PRO A 6 42.93 0.56 0.66
CA PRO A 6 42.33 1.70 -0.03
C PRO A 6 40.85 1.41 -0.28
N CYS A 7 39.97 2.34 0.11
CA CYS A 7 38.53 2.22 -0.15
C CYS A 7 38.31 2.23 -1.68
N PRO A 8 37.88 1.12 -2.30
CA PRO A 8 37.76 1.01 -3.75
C PRO A 8 36.63 1.86 -4.33
N PHE A 9 35.85 2.53 -3.48
CA PHE A 9 34.73 3.41 -3.84
C PHE A 9 35.02 4.89 -3.58
N ARG A 10 36.22 5.25 -3.13
CA ARG A 10 36.58 6.64 -2.78
C ARG A 10 36.38 7.61 -3.95
N ASP A 11 36.66 7.15 -5.17
CA ASP A 11 36.56 7.97 -6.38
C ASP A 11 35.27 7.71 -7.19
N ILE A 12 34.36 6.87 -6.66
CA ILE A 12 33.07 6.58 -7.30
C ILE A 12 32.03 7.60 -6.82
N SER A 13 31.70 8.55 -7.68
CA SER A 13 30.56 9.45 -7.46
C SER A 13 29.25 8.74 -7.80
N ILE A 14 28.51 8.31 -6.77
CA ILE A 14 27.16 7.75 -6.95
C ILE A 14 26.20 8.91 -7.22
N LYS A 15 25.88 9.14 -8.49
CA LYS A 15 24.84 10.10 -8.87
C LYS A 15 23.50 9.60 -8.36
N THR A 16 22.88 10.38 -7.48
CA THR A 16 21.52 10.10 -7.03
C THR A 16 20.55 10.70 -8.05
N GLU A 17 19.99 9.87 -8.93
CA GLU A 17 18.91 10.34 -9.80
C GLU A 17 17.63 10.54 -8.97
N LYS A 18 16.95 11.67 -9.19
CA LYS A 18 15.61 11.85 -8.65
C LYS A 18 14.72 10.77 -9.24
N THR A 19 14.30 9.84 -8.39
CA THR A 19 13.27 8.87 -8.77
C THR A 19 12.03 9.65 -9.22
N LEU A 20 11.57 9.44 -10.46
CA LEU A 20 10.38 10.08 -11.02
C LEU A 20 9.21 10.02 -10.01
N LYS A 21 8.40 11.09 -9.91
CA LYS A 21 7.17 11.09 -9.12
C LYS A 21 6.30 9.90 -9.55
N ARG A 22 6.09 8.94 -8.65
CA ARG A 22 5.30 7.72 -8.89
C ARG A 22 3.89 7.78 -8.31
N SER A 23 3.49 8.95 -7.80
CA SER A 23 2.10 9.19 -7.40
C SER A 23 1.23 9.28 -8.66
N LEU A 24 0.14 8.54 -8.68
CA LEU A 24 -0.87 8.61 -9.72
C LEU A 24 -1.74 9.85 -9.49
N ASP A 25 -2.28 10.37 -10.58
CA ASP A 25 -3.33 11.38 -10.54
C ASP A 25 -4.56 10.83 -9.81
N PRO A 26 -5.25 11.62 -8.96
CA PRO A 26 -6.49 11.22 -8.31
C PRO A 26 -7.56 10.68 -9.28
N VAL A 27 -7.67 11.24 -10.48
CA VAL A 27 -8.61 10.77 -11.52
C VAL A 27 -8.29 9.33 -11.89
N VAL A 28 -7.00 8.98 -12.05
CA VAL A 28 -6.58 7.60 -12.34
C VAL A 28 -6.97 6.64 -11.22
N ILE A 29 -6.84 7.07 -9.95
CA ILE A 29 -7.26 6.25 -8.79
C ILE A 29 -8.78 6.05 -8.80
N LYS A 30 -9.56 7.09 -9.10
CA LYS A 30 -11.01 7.01 -9.23
C LYS A 30 -11.41 6.04 -10.36
N THR A 31 -10.81 6.18 -11.54
CA THR A 31 -11.02 5.26 -12.68
C THR A 31 -10.68 3.81 -12.30
N LEU A 32 -9.57 3.58 -11.60
CA LEU A 32 -9.21 2.24 -11.11
C LEU A 32 -10.21 1.67 -10.09
N SER A 33 -10.80 2.52 -9.26
CA SER A 33 -11.81 2.10 -8.29
C SER A 33 -13.11 1.66 -9.00
N ALA A 34 -13.49 2.38 -10.06
CA ALA A 34 -14.77 2.24 -10.76
C ALA A 34 -14.73 1.27 -11.96
N ILE A 35 -13.55 0.93 -12.49
CA ILE A 35 -13.43 0.09 -13.68
C ILE A 35 -14.18 -1.25 -13.51
N GLU A 36 -15.01 -1.56 -14.52
CA GLU A 36 -15.68 -2.84 -14.63
C GLU A 36 -14.73 -3.88 -15.22
N LEU A 37 -14.57 -4.98 -14.49
CA LEU A 37 -13.72 -6.09 -14.86
C LEU A 37 -14.51 -7.37 -14.63
N GLU A 38 -14.20 -8.40 -15.41
CA GLU A 38 -14.80 -9.73 -15.23
C GLU A 38 -14.68 -10.17 -13.77
N LYS A 39 -15.80 -10.63 -13.20
CA LYS A 39 -15.88 -11.05 -11.80
C LYS A 39 -14.93 -12.22 -11.56
N ASP A 40 -14.23 -12.20 -10.42
CA ASP A 40 -13.28 -13.24 -9.99
C ASP A 40 -12.11 -13.46 -10.97
N SER A 41 -11.89 -12.53 -11.91
CA SER A 41 -10.76 -12.57 -12.85
C SER A 41 -9.44 -12.11 -12.20
N PRO A 42 -8.27 -12.52 -12.75
CA PRO A 42 -6.97 -12.01 -12.31
C PRO A 42 -6.81 -10.49 -12.40
N LEU A 43 -7.58 -9.82 -13.27
CA LEU A 43 -7.59 -8.35 -13.36
C LEU A 43 -8.37 -7.76 -12.19
N SER A 44 -9.56 -8.29 -11.89
CA SER A 44 -10.37 -7.82 -10.76
C SER A 44 -9.63 -7.96 -9.42
N LEU A 45 -8.94 -9.08 -9.21
CA LEU A 45 -8.10 -9.29 -8.03
C LEU A 45 -6.94 -8.28 -7.97
N ALA A 46 -6.27 -8.02 -9.09
CA ALA A 46 -5.17 -7.06 -9.12
C ALA A 46 -5.64 -5.61 -8.84
N ARG A 47 -6.81 -5.22 -9.37
CA ARG A 47 -7.48 -3.96 -9.03
C ARG A 47 -7.76 -3.89 -7.54
N ASP A 48 -8.39 -4.91 -6.97
CA ASP A 48 -8.76 -4.94 -5.55
C ASP A 48 -7.52 -4.92 -4.63
N ILE A 49 -6.45 -5.63 -4.95
CA ILE A 49 -5.19 -5.57 -4.19
C ILE A 49 -4.57 -4.19 -4.23
N PHE A 50 -4.59 -3.53 -5.40
CA PHE A 50 -4.06 -2.16 -5.53
C PHE A 50 -4.90 -1.17 -4.72
N MET A 51 -6.24 -1.24 -4.85
CA MET A 51 -7.14 -0.36 -4.11
C MET A 51 -7.11 -0.63 -2.61
N PHE A 52 -7.01 -1.90 -2.19
CA PHE A 52 -6.84 -2.26 -0.80
C PHE A 52 -5.54 -1.68 -0.24
N SER A 53 -4.42 -1.77 -0.98
CA SER A 53 -3.18 -1.10 -0.60
C SER A 53 -3.39 0.40 -0.43
N PHE A 54 -4.04 1.07 -1.40
CA PHE A 54 -4.32 2.51 -1.34
C PHE A 54 -5.15 2.88 -0.11
N TYR A 55 -6.31 2.25 0.09
CA TYR A 55 -7.22 2.58 1.20
C TYR A 55 -6.69 2.17 2.57
N THR A 56 -5.75 1.22 2.65
CA THR A 56 -5.07 0.86 3.90
C THR A 56 -3.76 1.63 4.11
N ARG A 57 -3.75 2.92 3.70
CA ARG A 57 -2.61 3.86 3.85
C ARG A 57 -1.34 3.35 3.18
N GLY A 58 -1.48 2.69 2.05
CA GLY A 58 -0.37 2.15 1.27
C GLY A 58 0.22 0.86 1.81
N MET A 59 -0.55 0.00 2.50
CA MET A 59 -0.09 -1.31 3.00
C MET A 59 0.70 -2.06 1.91
N SER A 60 1.85 -2.63 2.26
CA SER A 60 2.72 -3.24 1.26
C SER A 60 2.16 -4.56 0.77
N PHE A 61 2.52 -4.99 -0.45
CA PHE A 61 2.01 -6.24 -0.99
C PHE A 61 2.35 -7.46 -0.12
N VAL A 62 3.52 -7.50 0.51
CA VAL A 62 3.87 -8.62 1.43
C VAL A 62 2.96 -8.63 2.66
N ASP A 63 2.65 -7.46 3.21
CA ASP A 63 1.75 -7.35 4.35
C ASP A 63 0.32 -7.78 3.94
N ILE A 64 -0.15 -7.36 2.76
CA ILE A 64 -1.46 -7.76 2.21
C ILE A 64 -1.51 -9.27 1.96
N ALA A 65 -0.46 -9.81 1.33
CA ALA A 65 -0.40 -11.22 0.94
C ALA A 65 -0.35 -12.17 2.14
N LEU A 66 0.17 -11.70 3.28
CA LEU A 66 0.22 -12.43 4.54
C LEU A 66 -0.85 -11.98 5.54
N LEU A 67 -1.77 -11.10 5.13
CA LEU A 67 -2.85 -10.64 5.99
C LEU A 67 -3.85 -11.78 6.21
N LYS A 68 -4.09 -12.10 7.48
CA LYS A 68 -4.96 -13.18 7.92
C LYS A 68 -6.28 -12.62 8.45
N LYS A 69 -7.34 -13.41 8.38
CA LYS A 69 -8.67 -13.09 8.91
C LYS A 69 -8.63 -12.69 10.39
N ARG A 70 -7.77 -13.34 11.19
CA ARG A 70 -7.56 -13.00 12.61
C ARG A 70 -6.98 -11.60 12.88
N HIS A 71 -6.47 -10.92 11.86
CA HIS A 71 -5.96 -9.55 11.96
C HIS A 71 -7.06 -8.50 11.72
N VAL A 72 -8.26 -8.92 11.32
CA VAL A 72 -9.41 -8.05 11.06
C VAL A 72 -10.34 -8.12 12.27
N PHE A 73 -10.49 -6.99 12.94
CA PHE A 73 -11.38 -6.78 14.08
C PHE A 73 -12.58 -5.92 13.64
N PRO A 74 -13.66 -5.86 14.44
CA PRO A 74 -14.74 -4.92 14.17
C PRO A 74 -14.21 -3.48 14.06
N GLY A 75 -14.28 -2.89 12.86
CA GLY A 75 -13.88 -1.52 12.60
C GLY A 75 -12.39 -1.26 12.36
N GLU A 76 -11.48 -2.23 12.59
CA GLU A 76 -10.04 -2.02 12.38
C GLU A 76 -9.29 -3.27 11.87
N ILE A 77 -8.16 -3.04 11.21
CA ILE A 77 -7.18 -4.07 10.85
C ILE A 77 -5.92 -3.83 11.69
N CYS A 78 -5.49 -4.84 12.46
CA CYS A 78 -4.27 -4.80 13.26
C CYS A 78 -3.26 -5.84 12.77
N TYR A 79 -2.08 -5.41 12.32
CA TYR A 79 -1.04 -6.30 11.82
C TYR A 79 0.37 -5.79 12.17
N ARG A 80 1.36 -6.68 12.20
CA ARG A 80 2.78 -6.28 12.27
C ARG A 80 3.35 -6.17 10.88
N ARG A 81 3.97 -5.02 10.58
CA ARG A 81 4.54 -4.74 9.27
C ARG A 81 5.80 -5.59 9.04
N HIS A 82 5.85 -6.33 7.95
CA HIS A 82 6.95 -7.24 7.65
C HIS A 82 8.32 -6.54 7.55
N LYS A 83 8.37 -5.29 7.06
CA LYS A 83 9.65 -4.57 6.89
C LYS A 83 10.28 -4.13 8.21
N THR A 84 9.47 -3.77 9.21
CA THR A 84 9.92 -3.04 10.41
C THR A 84 9.44 -3.64 11.73
N ASP A 85 8.62 -4.69 11.68
CA ASP A 85 7.92 -5.31 12.81
C ASP A 85 7.03 -4.36 13.65
N GLN A 86 6.81 -3.14 13.15
CA GLN A 86 5.95 -2.15 13.79
C GLN A 86 4.49 -2.63 13.75
N LEU A 87 3.79 -2.51 14.88
CA LEU A 87 2.35 -2.72 14.97
C LEU A 87 1.61 -1.59 14.24
N MET A 88 0.80 -1.95 13.27
CA MET A 88 -0.03 -1.03 12.48
C MET A 88 -1.50 -1.29 12.80
N ARG A 89 -2.26 -0.21 13.01
CA ARG A 89 -3.72 -0.22 13.16
C ARG A 89 -4.35 0.68 12.10
N VAL A 90 -5.26 0.14 11.30
CA VAL A 90 -5.93 0.85 10.20
C VAL A 90 -7.44 0.74 10.41
N GLY A 91 -8.14 1.86 10.57
CA GLY A 91 -9.59 1.88 10.59
C GLY A 91 -10.20 1.41 9.26
N ILE A 92 -11.27 0.62 9.35
CA ILE A 92 -12.00 0.09 8.19
C ILE A 92 -13.02 1.12 7.73
N ASN A 93 -12.70 1.82 6.64
CA ASN A 93 -13.65 2.68 5.94
C ASN A 93 -14.56 1.87 4.98
N LYS A 94 -15.50 2.55 4.34
CA LYS A 94 -16.48 1.94 3.43
C LYS A 94 -15.83 1.15 2.29
N GLU A 95 -14.76 1.69 1.69
CA GLU A 95 -14.09 1.06 0.55
C GLU A 95 -13.27 -0.17 0.98
N ILE A 96 -12.60 -0.12 2.14
CA ILE A 96 -11.95 -1.30 2.74
C ILE A 96 -13.02 -2.37 3.03
N SER A 97 -14.12 -1.99 3.66
CA SER A 97 -15.22 -2.92 3.98
C SER A 97 -15.79 -3.59 2.74
N ARG A 98 -15.97 -2.83 1.65
CA ARG A 98 -16.47 -3.35 0.36
C ARG A 98 -15.53 -4.39 -0.24
N ILE A 99 -14.22 -4.16 -0.16
CA ILE A 99 -13.22 -5.14 -0.62
C ILE A 99 -13.24 -6.37 0.28
N LEU A 100 -13.19 -6.21 1.61
CA LEU A 100 -13.21 -7.33 2.55
C LEU A 100 -14.44 -8.22 2.37
N GLU A 101 -15.62 -7.61 2.18
CA GLU A 101 -16.88 -8.32 1.96
C GLU A 101 -16.86 -9.19 0.70
N ARG A 102 -16.22 -8.71 -0.38
CA ARG A 102 -16.04 -9.49 -1.62
C ARG A 102 -15.25 -10.77 -1.39
N TYR A 103 -14.29 -10.76 -0.46
CA TYR A 103 -13.39 -11.88 -0.18
C TYR A 103 -13.72 -12.67 1.09
N LYS A 104 -14.87 -12.40 1.75
CA LYS A 104 -15.24 -13.04 3.03
C LYS A 104 -15.29 -14.58 2.97
N ASN A 105 -15.66 -15.13 1.80
CA ASN A 105 -15.85 -16.57 1.58
C ASN A 105 -14.59 -17.27 1.03
N VAL A 106 -13.46 -16.56 0.90
CA VAL A 106 -12.19 -17.18 0.47
C VAL A 106 -11.80 -18.26 1.49
N PRO A 107 -11.48 -19.50 1.08
CA PRO A 107 -11.11 -20.56 2.01
C PRO A 107 -9.74 -20.28 2.66
N GLY A 108 -9.50 -20.91 3.82
CA GLY A 108 -8.24 -20.78 4.57
C GLY A 108 -8.18 -19.53 5.46
N GLU A 109 -6.97 -19.23 5.93
CA GLU A 109 -6.73 -18.17 6.94
C GLU A 109 -6.45 -16.78 6.35
N TYR A 110 -6.04 -16.69 5.08
CA TYR A 110 -5.71 -15.44 4.42
C TYR A 110 -6.95 -14.69 3.95
N ILE A 111 -6.84 -13.36 3.83
CA ILE A 111 -7.94 -12.52 3.30
C ILE A 111 -8.11 -12.72 1.80
N PHE A 112 -7.01 -12.76 1.04
CA PHE A 112 -7.02 -12.78 -0.41
C PHE A 112 -6.55 -14.13 -0.97
N PRO A 113 -7.14 -14.61 -2.09
CA PRO A 113 -6.79 -15.89 -2.71
C PRO A 113 -5.52 -15.77 -3.56
N LEU A 114 -4.41 -15.33 -2.94
CA LEU A 114 -3.16 -15.01 -3.65
C LEU A 114 -2.29 -16.24 -3.90
N PHE A 115 -2.35 -17.24 -3.03
CA PHE A 115 -1.68 -18.54 -3.18
C PHE A 115 -2.35 -19.57 -2.23
N PRO A 116 -2.24 -20.89 -2.52
CA PRO A 116 -2.77 -21.93 -1.65
C PRO A 116 -2.14 -21.88 -0.25
N ALA A 117 -2.93 -22.15 0.79
CA ALA A 117 -2.46 -22.09 2.18
C ALA A 117 -1.39 -23.15 2.50
N GLU A 118 -1.39 -24.24 1.73
CA GLU A 118 -0.48 -25.39 1.86
C GLU A 118 0.91 -25.10 1.24
N ARG A 119 1.03 -24.01 0.47
CA ARG A 119 2.29 -23.62 -0.16
C ARG A 119 3.15 -22.84 0.82
N ASP A 120 4.47 -23.02 0.72
CA ASP A 120 5.43 -22.15 1.40
C ASP A 120 5.06 -20.67 1.18
N PRO A 121 4.83 -19.88 2.26
CA PRO A 121 4.35 -18.51 2.15
C PRO A 121 5.25 -17.61 1.30
N TYR A 122 6.58 -17.80 1.36
CA TYR A 122 7.52 -16.96 0.63
C TYR A 122 7.50 -17.26 -0.88
N ALA A 123 7.50 -18.53 -1.27
CA ALA A 123 7.36 -18.95 -2.65
C ALA A 123 5.98 -18.58 -3.24
N GLY A 124 4.92 -18.76 -2.44
CA GLY A 124 3.55 -18.38 -2.79
C GLY A 124 3.43 -16.87 -3.05
N TYR A 125 3.97 -16.06 -2.13
CA TYR A 125 4.05 -14.61 -2.24
C TYR A 125 4.73 -14.14 -3.53
N ARG A 126 5.90 -14.68 -3.88
CA ARG A 126 6.64 -14.25 -5.08
C ARG A 126 5.85 -14.50 -6.35
N SER A 127 5.26 -15.68 -6.48
CA SER A 127 4.42 -16.03 -7.63
C SER A 127 3.19 -15.10 -7.71
N ALA A 128 2.52 -14.87 -6.58
CA ALA A 128 1.41 -13.95 -6.49
C ALA A 128 1.79 -12.52 -6.91
N TYR A 129 2.94 -12.02 -6.46
CA TYR A 129 3.43 -10.68 -6.82
C TYR A 129 3.60 -10.53 -8.34
N HIS A 130 4.20 -11.52 -9.01
CA HIS A 130 4.37 -11.50 -10.46
C HIS A 130 3.03 -11.52 -11.20
N ARG A 131 2.07 -12.34 -10.76
CA ARG A 131 0.72 -12.38 -11.34
C ARG A 131 -0.01 -11.06 -11.19
N ILE A 132 0.00 -10.47 -9.99
CA ILE A 132 -0.63 -9.17 -9.72
C ILE A 132 0.04 -8.07 -10.54
N ARG A 133 1.37 -8.02 -10.61
CA ARG A 133 2.10 -7.05 -11.43
C ARG A 133 1.77 -7.19 -12.91
N TYR A 134 1.66 -8.41 -13.42
CA TYR A 134 1.28 -8.66 -14.81
C TYR A 134 -0.15 -8.17 -15.10
N SER A 135 -1.10 -8.49 -14.23
CA SER A 135 -2.48 -8.01 -14.31
C SER A 135 -2.59 -6.48 -14.23
N LEU A 136 -1.84 -5.84 -13.32
CA LEU A 136 -1.77 -4.37 -13.25
C LEU A 136 -1.24 -3.75 -14.55
N GLY A 137 -0.24 -4.38 -15.19
CA GLY A 137 0.25 -3.95 -16.49
C GLY A 137 -0.79 -4.08 -17.60
N LYS A 138 -1.70 -5.07 -17.53
CA LYS A 138 -2.85 -5.16 -18.43
C LYS A 138 -3.87 -4.06 -18.15
N ILE A 139 -4.22 -3.83 -16.88
CA ILE A 139 -5.16 -2.78 -16.47
C ILE A 139 -4.67 -1.41 -16.97
N SER A 140 -3.38 -1.10 -16.83
CA SER A 140 -2.79 0.15 -17.36
C SER A 140 -3.14 0.41 -18.82
N ARG A 141 -3.09 -0.63 -19.67
CA ARG A 141 -3.42 -0.49 -21.09
C ARG A 141 -4.91 -0.27 -21.29
N VAL A 142 -5.75 -0.94 -20.50
CA VAL A 142 -7.21 -0.79 -20.56
C VAL A 142 -7.63 0.65 -20.22
N ILE A 143 -6.97 1.28 -19.24
CA ILE A 143 -7.26 2.66 -18.83
C ILE A 143 -6.38 3.71 -19.52
N GLY A 144 -5.64 3.35 -20.58
CA GLY A 144 -4.87 4.30 -21.39
C GLY A 144 -3.64 4.91 -20.70
N LEU A 145 -3.07 4.29 -19.66
CA LEU A 145 -1.84 4.78 -19.04
C LEU A 145 -0.62 4.47 -19.91
N GLU A 146 0.21 5.48 -20.14
CA GLU A 146 1.49 5.36 -20.87
C GLU A 146 2.53 4.49 -20.15
N PHE A 147 2.34 4.26 -18.84
CA PHE A 147 3.25 3.50 -18.00
C PHE A 147 2.52 2.39 -17.23
N PRO A 148 3.23 1.27 -16.94
CA PRO A 148 2.64 0.17 -16.19
C PRO A 148 2.43 0.56 -14.71
N LEU A 149 1.25 0.25 -14.18
CA LEU A 149 0.90 0.37 -12.78
C LEU A 149 1.79 -0.55 -11.96
N ARG A 150 2.27 -0.02 -10.84
CA ARG A 150 3.08 -0.77 -9.87
C ARG A 150 2.45 -0.65 -8.50
N LEU A 151 2.48 -1.73 -7.72
CA LEU A 151 1.84 -1.77 -6.39
C LEU A 151 2.29 -0.65 -5.46
N HIS A 152 3.58 -0.29 -5.45
CA HIS A 152 4.09 0.81 -4.61
C HIS A 152 3.58 2.20 -5.03
N ALA A 153 3.00 2.34 -6.23
CA ALA A 153 2.35 3.59 -6.63
C ALA A 153 1.16 3.90 -5.72
N ALA A 154 0.42 2.90 -5.23
CA ALA A 154 -0.68 3.10 -4.29
C ALA A 154 -0.24 3.86 -3.04
N ARG A 155 0.89 3.47 -2.43
CA ARG A 155 1.47 4.14 -1.25
C ARG A 155 1.89 5.57 -1.54
N HIS A 156 2.52 5.83 -2.68
CA HIS A 156 2.94 7.18 -3.05
C HIS A 156 1.74 8.07 -3.37
N SER A 157 0.75 7.55 -4.12
CA SER A 157 -0.50 8.26 -4.39
C SER A 157 -1.21 8.63 -3.10
N TRP A 158 -1.39 7.66 -2.17
CA TRP A 158 -2.02 7.92 -0.88
C TRP A 158 -1.30 9.04 -0.12
N ALA A 159 0.03 8.98 0.00
CA ALA A 159 0.82 9.98 0.71
C ALA A 159 0.75 11.37 0.05
N THR A 160 0.80 11.42 -1.28
CA THR A 160 0.67 12.68 -2.04
C THR A 160 -0.71 13.29 -1.87
N ILE A 161 -1.77 12.48 -1.95
CA ILE A 161 -3.16 12.94 -1.81
C ILE A 161 -3.43 13.38 -0.37
N ALA A 162 -2.94 12.65 0.63
CA ALA A 162 -3.01 13.08 2.03
C ALA A 162 -2.34 14.45 2.22
N LYS A 163 -1.17 14.66 1.59
CA LYS A 163 -0.45 15.94 1.66
C LYS A 163 -1.23 17.09 0.99
N VAL A 164 -1.83 16.84 -0.17
CA VAL A 164 -2.67 17.82 -0.89
C VAL A 164 -3.91 18.16 -0.07
N ASN A 165 -4.49 17.20 0.63
CA ASN A 165 -5.64 17.38 1.53
C ASN A 165 -5.27 17.97 2.92
N GLY A 166 -4.05 18.51 3.08
CA GLY A 166 -3.66 19.27 4.26
C GLY A 166 -2.99 18.45 5.38
N ALA A 167 -2.81 17.14 5.22
CA ALA A 167 -2.11 16.35 6.24
C ALA A 167 -0.65 16.78 6.38
N SER A 168 -0.18 16.87 7.63
CA SER A 168 1.22 17.19 7.92
C SER A 168 2.14 16.04 7.51
N VAL A 169 3.39 16.34 7.18
CA VAL A 169 4.39 15.31 6.82
C VAL A 169 4.59 14.32 7.98
N HIS A 170 4.45 14.80 9.22
CA HIS A 170 4.50 13.97 10.41
C HIS A 170 3.34 12.96 10.45
N VAL A 171 2.09 13.41 10.31
CA VAL A 171 0.91 12.54 10.28
C VAL A 171 0.99 11.53 9.14
N ILE A 172 1.44 11.96 7.95
CA ILE A 172 1.69 11.06 6.83
C ILE A 172 2.75 10.01 7.19
N GLY A 173 3.84 10.41 7.85
CA GLY A 173 4.88 9.50 8.33
C GLY A 173 4.35 8.44 9.28
N GLU A 174 3.52 8.83 10.25
CA GLU A 174 2.88 7.90 11.20
C GLU A 174 1.93 6.93 10.49
N CYS A 175 1.05 7.42 9.60
CA CYS A 175 0.17 6.59 8.81
C CYS A 175 0.93 5.53 7.97
N LEU A 176 2.13 5.89 7.49
CA LEU A 176 3.01 5.01 6.72
C LEU A 176 3.89 4.10 7.61
N GLY A 177 3.87 4.24 8.93
CA GLY A 177 4.74 3.47 9.83
C GLY A 177 6.23 3.76 9.59
N HIS A 178 6.58 5.04 9.50
CA HIS A 178 7.97 5.49 9.42
C HIS A 178 8.55 5.72 10.82
N THR A 179 9.53 4.92 11.21
CA THR A 179 10.22 5.00 12.51
C THR A 179 11.45 5.91 12.49
N SER A 180 11.50 7.00 11.70
CA SER A 180 12.69 7.87 11.73
C SER A 180 12.69 8.73 13.00
N GLU A 181 13.71 8.55 13.84
CA GLU A 181 13.51 8.68 15.28
C GLU A 181 14.64 9.41 16.05
N LYS A 182 15.32 10.42 15.49
CA LYS A 182 16.27 11.22 16.29
C LYS A 182 15.76 12.58 16.81
N THR A 183 14.65 13.13 16.30
CA THR A 183 14.24 14.49 16.71
C THR A 183 12.78 14.63 17.14
N THR A 184 11.90 13.65 16.89
CA THR A 184 10.45 13.83 17.13
C THR A 184 9.90 13.00 18.30
N ARG A 185 10.65 12.02 18.82
CA ARG A 185 10.20 11.12 19.91
C ARG A 185 9.88 11.83 21.24
N ILE A 186 10.36 13.06 21.45
CA ILE A 186 10.27 13.73 22.77
C ILE A 186 9.00 14.59 22.91
N TYR A 187 8.38 15.05 21.82
CA TYR A 187 7.42 16.15 21.95
C TYR A 187 5.94 15.80 21.96
N LEU A 188 5.51 14.67 21.43
CA LEU A 188 4.07 14.44 21.27
C LEU A 188 3.74 12.98 21.51
N LYS A 189 2.91 12.74 22.54
CA LYS A 189 2.04 11.56 22.69
C LYS A 189 1.72 10.96 21.32
N GLU A 190 1.87 9.64 21.20
CA GLU A 190 1.39 8.85 20.06
C GLU A 190 0.11 9.48 19.50
N LEU A 191 0.16 9.93 18.24
CA LEU A 191 -0.99 10.51 17.57
C LEU A 191 -2.18 9.56 17.72
N ASP A 192 -3.31 10.08 18.18
CA ASP A 192 -4.52 9.27 18.37
C ASP A 192 -4.86 8.55 17.06
N HIS A 193 -5.12 7.24 17.15
CA HIS A 193 -5.50 6.43 15.99
C HIS A 193 -6.71 7.01 15.25
N SER A 194 -7.62 7.65 15.99
CA SER A 194 -8.77 8.36 15.41
C SER A 194 -8.35 9.47 14.42
N ALA A 195 -7.24 10.17 14.68
CA ALA A 195 -6.73 11.22 13.80
C ALA A 195 -6.10 10.64 12.52
N LEU A 196 -5.40 9.50 12.62
CA LEU A 196 -4.85 8.80 11.47
C LEU A 196 -5.96 8.25 10.56
N ASP A 197 -7.03 7.73 11.18
CA ASP A 197 -8.20 7.22 10.47
C ASP A 197 -9.02 8.35 9.83
N ALA A 198 -9.14 9.50 10.49
CA ALA A 198 -9.76 10.69 9.90
C ALA A 198 -9.04 11.14 8.62
N VAL A 199 -7.69 11.17 8.62
CA VAL A 199 -6.92 11.48 7.41
C VAL A 199 -7.14 10.41 6.33
N ASN A 200 -7.19 9.14 6.70
CA ASN A 200 -7.43 8.07 5.73
C ASN A 200 -8.83 8.15 5.10
N ASN A 201 -9.85 8.48 5.90
CA ASN A 201 -11.22 8.70 5.44
C ASN A 201 -11.28 9.91 4.50
N GLN A 202 -10.65 11.04 4.87
CA GLN A 202 -10.58 12.22 4.02
C GLN A 202 -9.94 11.91 2.64
N VAL A 203 -8.88 11.11 2.60
CA VAL A 203 -8.26 10.68 1.34
C VAL A 203 -9.20 9.79 0.52
N ALA A 204 -9.93 8.88 1.17
CA ALA A 204 -10.89 8.01 0.48
C ALA A 204 -12.08 8.80 -0.08
N ASP A 205 -12.65 9.70 0.73
CA ASP A 205 -13.77 10.57 0.34
C ASP A 205 -13.37 11.53 -0.78
N PHE A 206 -12.14 12.07 -0.72
CA PHE A 206 -11.59 12.91 -1.78
C PHE A 206 -11.64 12.19 -3.14
N ILE A 207 -11.18 10.93 -3.22
CA ILE A 207 -11.22 10.15 -4.46
C ILE A 207 -12.63 9.98 -5.01
N LEU A 208 -13.63 9.81 -4.14
CA LEU A 208 -15.03 9.67 -4.55
C LEU A 208 -15.62 10.98 -5.08
N ALA A 209 -15.08 12.12 -4.64
CA ALA A 209 -15.53 13.46 -5.02
C ALA A 209 -14.75 14.08 -6.20
N VAL A 210 -13.67 13.45 -6.67
CA VAL A 210 -12.94 13.93 -7.86
C VAL A 210 -13.86 13.86 -9.08
N ASP A 211 -14.01 14.94 -9.83
CA ASP A 211 -14.72 14.94 -11.12
C ASP A 211 -13.86 14.32 -12.23
N ASP A 212 -14.51 13.79 -13.27
CA ASP A 212 -13.83 13.14 -14.42
C ASP A 212 -13.18 14.15 -15.38
#